data_AF-A0A853CWI1-F1
#
_entry.id   AF-A0A853CWI1-F1
#
_cell.length_a   1.000
_cell.length_b   1.000
_cell.length_c   1.000
_cell.angle_alpha   90.00
_cell.angle_beta   90.00
_cell.angle_gamma   90.00
#
_symmetry.space_group_name_H-M   'P 1'
#
loop_
_entity.id
_entity.type
_entity.pdbx_description
1 polymer ?
#
loop_
_entity_poly.entity_id
_entity_poly.type
_entity_poly.pdbx_seq_one_letter_code
_entity_poly.pdbx_strand_id
1 'polypeptide(L)'
;MRIGISGTYSSGKTFTSIALSHYTGMPRTRARTMREILPEAAPGKTLEECTAAELIQMIVTRHVERAVYEDKLSDGFISDGSSLQEWIYGSVRVSLGLNPSASANLKAGESVEKTAELAFFEEVMASLGNSFKRHVKDSFDAFVHLKNELPLSADGHRPVNDQFRNMSDSILQETMSELGIPFHVVSGSVEERLEQIAGLFSLEACISAEDALRLASEEYALLDVRTERERALQQPEL
;
A
#
# COMPACT_ATOMS: atom_id res chain seq x y z
N MET A 1 -8.89 -18.74 -3.60
CA MET A 1 -8.34 -17.72 -4.51
C MET A 1 -7.85 -16.53 -3.69
N ARG A 2 -6.61 -16.09 -3.93
CA ARG A 2 -5.88 -15.08 -3.15
C ARG A 2 -5.54 -13.90 -4.04
N ILE A 3 -6.30 -12.81 -3.90
CA ILE A 3 -6.26 -11.65 -4.80
C ILE A 3 -5.64 -10.47 -4.08
N GLY A 4 -4.63 -9.85 -4.68
CA GLY A 4 -4.05 -8.60 -4.19
C GLY A 4 -4.66 -7.38 -4.87
N ILE A 5 -5.19 -6.42 -4.11
CA ILE A 5 -5.59 -5.12 -4.63
C ILE A 5 -4.39 -4.19 -4.59
N SER A 6 -3.89 -3.82 -5.76
CA SER A 6 -2.68 -3.05 -5.98
C SER A 6 -2.99 -1.69 -6.65
N GLY A 7 -1.99 -0.81 -6.72
CA GLY A 7 -2.15 0.57 -7.17
C GLY A 7 -1.43 1.54 -6.24
N THR A 8 -1.15 2.75 -6.73
CA THR A 8 -0.39 3.76 -5.98
C THR A 8 -1.17 4.35 -4.80
N TYR A 9 -0.53 5.21 -4.02
CA TYR A 9 -1.22 6.06 -3.05
C TYR A 9 -2.38 6.80 -3.71
N SER A 10 -3.48 6.94 -2.97
CA SER A 10 -4.70 7.61 -3.43
C SER A 10 -5.49 6.91 -4.55
N SER A 11 -5.16 5.68 -4.98
CA SER A 11 -5.92 4.97 -6.05
C SER A 11 -7.26 4.37 -5.62
N GLY A 12 -7.61 4.40 -4.33
CA GLY A 12 -8.85 3.84 -3.79
C GLY A 12 -8.77 2.38 -3.31
N LYS A 13 -7.56 1.79 -3.23
CA LYS A 13 -7.34 0.38 -2.81
C LYS A 13 -8.14 -0.05 -1.59
N THR A 14 -7.97 0.67 -0.48
CA THR A 14 -8.58 0.30 0.80
C THR A 14 -10.08 0.21 0.67
N PHE A 15 -10.72 1.26 0.13
CA PHE A 15 -12.16 1.26 -0.07
C PHE A 15 -12.62 0.16 -1.04
N THR A 16 -11.95 0.01 -2.19
CA THR A 16 -12.27 -1.06 -3.16
C THR A 16 -12.12 -2.45 -2.53
N SER A 17 -11.08 -2.70 -1.74
CA SER A 17 -10.87 -3.99 -1.09
C SER A 17 -11.95 -4.32 -0.04
N ILE A 18 -12.39 -3.32 0.73
CA ILE A 18 -13.49 -3.47 1.71
C ILE A 18 -14.80 -3.77 0.96
N ALA A 19 -15.13 -2.94 -0.04
CA ALA A 19 -16.34 -3.12 -0.83
C ALA A 19 -16.35 -4.47 -1.55
N LEU A 20 -15.23 -4.92 -2.11
CA LEU A 20 -15.12 -6.22 -2.78
C LEU A 20 -15.31 -7.39 -1.81
N SER A 21 -14.83 -7.26 -0.57
CA SER A 21 -15.04 -8.25 0.48
C SER A 21 -16.52 -8.38 0.82
N HIS A 22 -17.23 -7.27 1.04
CA HIS A 22 -18.69 -7.29 1.26
C HIS A 22 -19.43 -7.85 0.04
N TYR A 23 -19.05 -7.43 -1.16
CA TYR A 23 -19.70 -7.82 -2.41
C TYR A 23 -19.60 -9.32 -2.72
N THR A 24 -18.45 -9.94 -2.44
CA THR A 24 -18.17 -11.35 -2.80
C THR A 24 -18.22 -12.31 -1.60
N GLY A 25 -18.34 -11.79 -0.38
CA GLY A 25 -18.22 -12.57 0.85
C GLY A 25 -16.81 -13.10 1.14
N MET A 26 -15.82 -12.83 0.27
CA MET A 26 -14.44 -13.26 0.50
C MET A 26 -13.83 -12.49 1.68
N PRO A 27 -13.06 -13.16 2.56
CA PRO A 27 -12.44 -12.48 3.68
C PRO A 27 -11.38 -11.49 3.20
N ARG A 28 -11.29 -10.36 3.90
CA ARG A 28 -10.30 -9.32 3.62
C ARG A 28 -9.16 -9.35 4.63
N THR A 29 -7.95 -9.07 4.16
CA THR A 29 -6.77 -8.84 5.00
C THR A 29 -6.05 -7.53 4.66
N ARG A 30 -5.31 -7.00 5.65
CA ARG A 30 -4.41 -5.85 5.50
C ARG A 30 -3.34 -5.90 6.60
N ALA A 31 -2.17 -5.32 6.32
CA ALA A 31 -1.27 -4.89 7.39
C ALA A 31 -1.69 -3.51 7.92
N ARG A 32 -1.22 -3.16 9.12
CA ARG A 32 -1.27 -1.77 9.60
C ARG A 32 -0.57 -0.85 8.61
N THR A 33 -1.03 0.39 8.49
CA THR A 33 -0.38 1.43 7.70
C THR A 33 0.87 1.93 8.41
N MET A 34 1.78 2.59 7.68
CA MET A 34 2.97 3.20 8.30
C MET A 34 2.60 4.17 9.43
N ARG A 35 1.48 4.91 9.33
CA ARG A 35 1.02 5.85 10.37
C ARG A 35 0.46 5.16 11.61
N GLU A 36 -0.07 3.95 11.47
CA GLU A 36 -0.53 3.15 12.61
C GLU A 36 0.64 2.55 13.38
N ILE A 37 1.77 2.32 12.71
CA ILE A 37 2.99 1.74 13.31
C ILE A 37 3.95 2.83 13.83
N LEU A 38 3.98 4.00 13.17
CA LEU A 38 4.86 5.12 13.51
C LEU A 38 4.92 5.48 15.00
N PRO A 39 3.81 5.50 15.76
CA PRO A 39 3.84 5.86 17.19
C PRO A 39 4.69 4.90 18.02
N GLU A 40 4.69 3.62 17.65
CA GLU A 40 5.47 2.57 18.30
C GLU A 40 6.92 2.55 17.78
N ALA A 41 7.10 2.80 16.48
CA ALA A 41 8.39 2.64 15.81
C ALA A 41 9.32 3.85 15.95
N ALA A 42 8.78 5.06 15.89
CA ALA A 42 9.52 6.31 16.01
C ALA A 42 8.66 7.38 16.72
N PRO A 43 8.49 7.26 18.06
CA PRO A 43 7.60 8.13 18.82
C PRO A 43 7.89 9.62 18.61
N GLY A 44 6.84 10.41 18.36
CA GLY A 44 6.92 11.87 18.20
C GLY A 44 7.43 12.37 16.84
N LYS A 45 7.85 11.48 15.93
CA LYS A 45 8.30 11.85 14.59
C LYS A 45 7.18 11.81 13.56
N THR A 46 7.33 12.56 12.47
CA THR A 46 6.60 12.32 11.23
C THR A 46 7.38 11.35 10.33
N LEU A 47 6.74 10.85 9.25
CA LEU A 47 7.40 9.95 8.28
C LEU A 47 8.55 10.64 7.52
N GLU A 48 8.49 11.96 7.42
CA GLU A 48 9.52 12.82 6.82
C GLU A 48 10.75 13.00 7.73
N GLU A 49 10.58 12.79 9.05
CA GLU A 49 11.62 12.92 10.07
C GLU A 49 12.30 11.58 10.40
N CYS A 50 11.82 10.48 9.80
CA CYS A 50 12.34 9.13 10.03
C CYS A 50 13.68 8.90 9.33
N THR A 51 14.60 8.25 10.04
CA THR A 51 15.86 7.72 9.50
C THR A 51 15.63 6.49 8.63
N ALA A 52 16.65 6.07 7.87
CA ALA A 52 16.58 4.83 7.09
C ALA A 52 16.27 3.62 7.97
N ALA A 53 16.87 3.51 9.15
CA ALA A 53 16.67 2.39 10.07
C ALA A 53 15.22 2.30 10.58
N GLU A 54 14.62 3.43 10.95
CA GLU A 54 13.22 3.50 11.40
C GLU A 54 12.25 3.15 10.26
N LEU A 55 12.53 3.60 9.03
CA LEU A 55 11.76 3.21 7.86
C LEU A 55 11.87 1.71 7.56
N ILE A 56 13.08 1.14 7.61
CA ILE A 56 13.31 -0.31 7.44
C ILE A 56 12.49 -1.09 8.47
N GLN A 57 12.58 -0.73 9.75
CA GLN A 57 11.83 -1.40 10.81
C GLN A 57 10.33 -1.43 10.51
N MET A 58 9.73 -0.29 10.16
CA MET A 58 8.30 -0.23 9.85
C MET A 58 7.95 -1.06 8.61
N ILE A 59 8.78 -1.04 7.56
CA ILE A 59 8.59 -1.84 6.34
C ILE A 59 8.60 -3.34 6.69
N VAL A 60 9.55 -3.79 7.51
CA VAL A 60 9.66 -5.17 7.97
C VAL A 60 8.47 -5.56 8.86
N THR A 61 8.05 -4.70 9.80
CA THR A 61 6.86 -4.93 10.63
C THR A 61 5.62 -5.16 9.77
N ARG A 62 5.40 -4.32 8.76
CA ARG A 62 4.25 -4.47 7.83
C ARG A 62 4.31 -5.79 7.06
N HIS A 63 5.49 -6.17 6.60
CA HIS A 63 5.67 -7.45 5.91
C HIS A 63 5.36 -8.65 6.83
N VAL A 64 5.85 -8.63 8.08
CA VAL A 64 5.60 -9.71 9.04
C VAL A 64 4.12 -9.82 9.39
N GLU A 65 3.46 -8.71 9.68
CA GLU A 65 2.00 -8.71 9.92
C GLU A 65 1.24 -9.31 8.76
N ARG A 66 1.58 -8.87 7.55
CA ARG A 66 0.95 -9.36 6.34
C ARG A 66 1.13 -10.86 6.18
N ALA A 67 2.35 -11.35 6.30
CA ALA A 67 2.64 -12.78 6.19
C ALA A 67 1.82 -13.61 7.21
N VAL A 68 1.72 -13.12 8.45
CA VAL A 68 0.91 -13.78 9.50
C VAL A 68 -0.59 -13.73 9.21
N TYR A 69 -1.11 -12.63 8.68
CA TYR A 69 -2.54 -12.51 8.39
C TYR A 69 -2.97 -13.26 7.13
N GLU A 70 -2.13 -13.27 6.10
CA GLU A 70 -2.37 -14.03 4.87
C GLU A 70 -2.33 -15.54 5.13
N ASP A 71 -1.38 -16.01 5.94
CA ASP A 71 -1.27 -17.43 6.32
C ASP A 71 -2.53 -17.95 7.04
N LYS A 72 -3.16 -17.10 7.86
CA LYS A 72 -4.42 -17.42 8.56
C LYS A 72 -5.64 -17.53 7.63
N LEU A 73 -5.53 -17.10 6.37
CA LEU A 73 -6.62 -17.07 5.39
C LEU A 73 -6.31 -17.95 4.16
N SER A 74 -5.70 -19.13 4.38
CA SER A 74 -5.21 -20.00 3.31
C SER A 74 -6.26 -20.38 2.25
N ASP A 75 -7.54 -20.43 2.61
CA ASP A 75 -8.64 -20.85 1.71
C ASP A 75 -8.98 -19.80 0.64
N GLY A 76 -8.52 -18.56 0.84
CA GLY A 76 -8.69 -17.45 -0.10
C GLY A 76 -8.97 -16.14 0.60
N PHE A 77 -8.54 -15.04 -0.01
CA PHE A 77 -8.69 -13.70 0.55
C PHE A 77 -8.59 -12.59 -0.50
N ILE A 78 -9.04 -11.41 -0.12
CA ILE A 78 -8.75 -10.13 -0.77
C ILE A 78 -7.76 -9.37 0.13
N SER A 79 -6.56 -9.07 -0.38
CA SER A 79 -5.58 -8.28 0.36
C SER A 79 -5.57 -6.82 -0.08
N ASP A 80 -5.63 -5.91 0.89
CA ASP A 80 -5.34 -4.49 0.68
C ASP A 80 -3.82 -4.28 0.57
N GLY A 81 -3.33 -4.21 -0.66
CA GLY A 81 -1.91 -4.20 -0.98
C GLY A 81 -1.22 -5.54 -0.77
N SER A 82 0.10 -5.53 -0.87
CA SER A 82 0.98 -6.68 -0.70
C SER A 82 2.37 -6.21 -0.26
N SER A 83 3.25 -7.15 0.09
CA SER A 83 4.63 -6.84 0.44
C SER A 83 5.40 -6.10 -0.68
N LEU A 84 4.97 -6.17 -1.94
CA LEU A 84 5.58 -5.34 -3.00
C LEU A 84 5.43 -3.85 -2.71
N GLN A 85 4.25 -3.38 -2.27
CA GLN A 85 4.03 -1.97 -1.96
C GLN A 85 4.89 -1.51 -0.77
N GLU A 86 5.06 -2.38 0.23
CA GLU A 86 5.94 -2.12 1.37
C GLU A 86 7.40 -1.95 0.92
N TRP A 87 7.90 -2.87 0.10
CA TRP A 87 9.26 -2.83 -0.42
C TRP A 87 9.49 -1.62 -1.34
N ILE A 88 8.58 -1.39 -2.29
CA ILE A 88 8.67 -0.28 -3.25
C ILE A 88 8.67 1.06 -2.54
N TYR A 89 7.90 1.23 -1.48
CA TYR A 89 7.92 2.45 -0.68
C TYR A 89 9.32 2.79 -0.17
N GLY A 90 10.08 1.79 0.30
CA GLY A 90 11.48 1.98 0.71
C GLY A 90 12.41 2.20 -0.49
N SER A 91 12.30 1.35 -1.52
CA SER A 91 13.16 1.43 -2.71
C SER A 91 13.06 2.76 -3.46
N VAL A 92 11.87 3.36 -3.53
CA VAL A 92 11.66 4.67 -4.17
C VAL A 92 12.32 5.81 -3.37
N ARG A 93 12.37 5.70 -2.03
CA ARG A 93 13.05 6.67 -1.15
C ARG A 93 14.57 6.64 -1.27
N VAL A 94 15.13 5.60 -1.87
CA VAL A 94 16.55 5.59 -2.22
C VAL A 94 16.86 6.67 -3.27
N SER A 95 16.01 6.80 -4.27
CA SER A 95 16.20 7.74 -5.39
C SER A 95 15.67 9.15 -5.08
N LEU A 96 14.58 9.26 -4.32
CA LEU A 96 13.94 10.53 -3.96
C LEU A 96 14.34 11.04 -2.57
N GLY A 97 15.24 10.33 -1.89
CA GLY A 97 15.62 10.62 -0.52
C GLY A 97 14.62 10.13 0.52
N LEU A 98 15.08 10.09 1.77
CA LEU A 98 14.27 9.64 2.90
C LEU A 98 13.03 10.52 3.11
N ASN A 99 13.08 11.79 2.72
CA ASN A 99 11.93 12.69 2.66
C ASN A 99 11.63 13.07 1.20
N PRO A 100 10.70 12.39 0.52
CA PRO A 100 10.35 12.68 -0.87
C PRO A 100 9.79 14.10 -1.10
N SER A 101 9.26 14.74 -0.04
CA SER A 101 8.77 16.12 -0.13
C SER A 101 9.92 17.12 -0.32
N ALA A 102 11.11 16.81 0.21
CA ALA A 102 12.31 17.63 0.00
C ALA A 102 12.85 17.55 -1.44
N SER A 103 12.47 16.49 -2.18
CA SER A 103 12.90 16.24 -3.55
C SER A 103 11.78 16.50 -4.58
N ALA A 104 10.70 17.19 -4.20
CA ALA A 104 9.54 17.40 -5.07
C ALA A 104 9.85 18.22 -6.34
N ASN A 105 10.95 18.96 -6.35
CA ASN A 105 11.40 19.76 -7.50
C ASN A 105 12.34 19.00 -8.46
N LEU A 106 12.69 17.74 -8.15
CA LEU A 106 13.49 16.92 -9.06
C LEU A 106 12.73 16.69 -10.37
N LYS A 107 13.45 16.76 -11.48
CA LYS A 107 12.89 16.40 -12.79
C LYS A 107 12.83 14.89 -12.94
N ALA A 108 12.02 14.45 -13.91
CA ALA A 108 11.97 13.03 -14.28
C ALA A 108 13.38 12.52 -14.63
N GLY A 109 13.79 11.42 -14.00
CA GLY A 109 15.11 10.82 -14.15
C GLY A 109 16.20 11.38 -13.23
N GLU A 110 15.93 12.46 -12.48
CA GLU A 110 16.86 12.94 -11.45
C GLU A 110 16.69 12.17 -10.12
N SER A 111 17.78 12.10 -9.35
CA SER A 111 17.82 11.51 -8.01
C SER A 111 18.54 12.43 -7.05
N VAL A 112 18.29 12.26 -5.75
CA VAL A 112 19.03 12.98 -4.71
C VAL A 112 20.49 12.53 -4.63
N GLU A 113 21.34 13.32 -4.00
CA GLU A 113 22.72 12.91 -3.73
C GLU A 113 22.76 11.62 -2.91
N LYS A 114 23.62 10.68 -3.33
CA LYS A 114 23.77 9.38 -2.69
C LYS A 114 24.63 9.46 -1.44
N THR A 115 24.02 9.80 -0.31
CA THR A 115 24.69 9.78 1.00
C THR A 115 25.05 8.35 1.43
N ALA A 116 25.95 8.20 2.41
CA ALA A 116 26.29 6.89 2.98
C ALA A 116 25.05 6.19 3.59
N GLU A 117 24.14 6.94 4.22
CA GLU A 117 22.88 6.40 4.74
C GLU A 117 21.98 5.87 3.60
N LEU A 118 21.84 6.60 2.49
CA LEU A 118 21.06 6.15 1.34
C LEU A 118 21.70 4.98 0.58
N ALA A 119 23.03 4.87 0.59
CA ALA A 119 23.75 3.72 0.06
C ALA A 119 23.47 2.46 0.89
N PHE A 120 23.57 2.57 2.21
CA PHE A 120 23.20 1.46 3.11
C PHE A 120 21.72 1.09 2.97
N PHE A 121 20.84 2.08 2.92
CA PHE A 121 19.41 1.85 2.77
C PHE A 121 19.08 1.11 1.47
N GLU A 122 19.72 1.48 0.35
CA GLU A 122 19.57 0.76 -0.92
C GLU A 122 19.99 -0.69 -0.82
N GLU A 123 21.16 -0.98 -0.23
CA GLU A 123 21.67 -2.35 -0.09
C GLU A 123 20.69 -3.22 0.71
N VAL A 124 20.15 -2.68 1.79
CA VAL A 124 19.15 -3.36 2.62
C VAL A 124 17.85 -3.58 1.84
N MET A 125 17.32 -2.55 1.17
CA MET A 125 16.08 -2.67 0.40
C MET A 125 16.23 -3.65 -0.78
N ALA A 126 17.37 -3.67 -1.45
CA ALA A 126 17.67 -4.66 -2.49
C ALA A 126 17.65 -6.09 -1.93
N SER A 127 18.26 -6.29 -0.75
CA SER A 127 18.30 -7.58 -0.08
C SER A 127 16.92 -8.04 0.40
N LEU A 128 16.13 -7.15 1.02
CA LEU A 128 14.76 -7.42 1.45
C LEU A 128 13.83 -7.72 0.27
N GLY A 129 14.07 -7.09 -0.88
CA GLY A 129 13.32 -7.34 -2.11
C GLY A 129 13.25 -8.82 -2.48
N ASN A 130 14.33 -9.58 -2.27
CA ASN A 130 14.34 -11.03 -2.53
C ASN A 130 13.30 -11.78 -1.69
N SER A 131 13.23 -11.49 -0.39
CA SER A 131 12.29 -12.14 0.54
C SER A 131 10.85 -11.70 0.28
N PHE A 132 10.63 -10.41 0.04
CA PHE A 132 9.29 -9.85 -0.16
C PHE A 132 8.68 -10.34 -1.47
N LYS A 133 9.47 -10.35 -2.56
CA LYS A 133 9.07 -10.89 -3.85
C LYS A 133 8.74 -12.37 -3.77
N ARG A 134 9.54 -13.17 -3.05
CA ARG A 134 9.27 -14.61 -2.84
C ARG A 134 7.95 -14.82 -2.11
N HIS A 135 7.75 -14.15 -0.98
CA HIS A 135 6.50 -14.25 -0.23
C HIS A 135 5.29 -13.88 -1.09
N VAL A 136 5.36 -12.79 -1.85
CA VAL A 136 4.26 -12.39 -2.75
C VAL A 136 3.98 -13.44 -3.81
N LYS A 137 5.02 -14.01 -4.42
CA LYS A 137 4.86 -15.07 -5.42
C LYS A 137 4.19 -16.32 -4.84
N ASP A 138 4.46 -16.64 -3.57
CA ASP A 138 3.91 -17.82 -2.91
C ASP A 138 2.48 -17.56 -2.36
N SER A 139 2.17 -16.31 -2.01
CA SER A 139 0.91 -15.89 -1.37
C SER A 139 -0.22 -15.56 -2.34
N PHE A 140 0.06 -15.10 -3.56
CA PHE A 140 -0.95 -14.51 -4.45
C PHE A 140 -1.16 -15.31 -5.72
N ASP A 141 -2.44 -15.48 -6.10
CA ASP A 141 -2.81 -16.12 -7.36
C ASP A 141 -2.91 -15.09 -8.49
N ALA A 142 -3.36 -13.86 -8.17
CA ALA A 142 -3.47 -12.75 -9.10
C ALA A 142 -3.51 -11.40 -8.39
N PHE A 143 -3.26 -10.34 -9.17
CA PHE A 143 -3.43 -8.95 -8.73
C PHE A 143 -4.50 -8.22 -9.55
N VAL A 144 -5.22 -7.33 -8.87
CA VAL A 144 -5.98 -6.26 -9.51
C VAL A 144 -5.19 -4.98 -9.31
N HIS A 145 -4.82 -4.31 -10.38
CA HIS A 145 -4.10 -3.06 -10.34
C HIS A 145 -5.04 -1.88 -10.63
N LEU A 146 -5.32 -1.08 -9.61
CA LEU A 146 -6.21 0.07 -9.73
C LEU A 146 -5.48 1.24 -10.38
N LYS A 147 -5.99 1.69 -11.53
CA LYS A 147 -5.46 2.87 -12.20
C LYS A 147 -5.55 4.09 -11.30
N ASN A 148 -4.52 4.89 -11.33
CA ASN A 148 -4.43 6.14 -10.58
C ASN A 148 -5.24 7.24 -11.29
N GLU A 149 -6.52 7.35 -10.93
CA GLU A 149 -7.48 8.28 -11.54
C GLU A 149 -7.83 9.46 -10.62
N LEU A 150 -7.42 9.37 -9.35
CA LEU A 150 -7.68 10.38 -8.35
C LEU A 150 -6.51 11.36 -8.27
N PRO A 151 -6.79 12.66 -8.05
CA PRO A 151 -5.73 13.62 -7.76
C PRO A 151 -4.98 13.18 -6.49
N LEU A 152 -3.71 13.57 -6.38
CA LEU A 152 -3.03 13.48 -5.08
C LEU A 152 -3.85 14.29 -4.08
N SER A 153 -4.11 13.70 -2.91
CA SER A 153 -4.78 14.43 -1.84
C SER A 153 -3.95 15.67 -1.49
N ALA A 154 -4.57 16.85 -1.52
CA ALA A 154 -3.96 18.10 -1.11
C ALA A 154 -3.84 18.22 0.43
N ASP A 155 -4.20 17.17 1.16
CA ASP A 155 -4.20 17.12 2.62
C ASP A 155 -2.80 17.33 3.24
N GLY A 156 -1.73 17.37 2.43
CA GLY A 156 -0.37 17.63 2.90
C GLY A 156 0.16 16.52 3.81
N HIS A 157 -0.60 15.45 4.00
CA HIS A 157 -0.30 14.41 4.96
C HIS A 157 0.46 13.25 4.34
N ARG A 158 0.45 13.10 3.01
CA ARG A 158 1.13 11.99 2.31
C ARG A 158 2.48 12.50 1.76
N PRO A 159 3.64 11.99 2.22
CA PRO A 159 4.96 12.38 1.73
C PRO A 159 5.24 11.75 0.36
N VAL A 160 4.37 12.00 -0.60
CA VAL A 160 4.45 11.46 -1.96
C VAL A 160 4.05 12.55 -2.93
N ASN A 161 4.93 12.84 -3.87
CA ASN A 161 4.67 13.71 -5.01
C ASN A 161 4.33 12.85 -6.25
N ASP A 162 4.01 13.48 -7.38
CA ASP A 162 3.67 12.75 -8.60
C ASP A 162 4.81 11.87 -9.10
N GLN A 163 6.06 12.28 -8.91
CA GLN A 163 7.23 11.49 -9.27
C GLN A 163 7.32 10.21 -8.44
N PHE A 164 7.13 10.31 -7.11
CA PHE A 164 7.09 9.17 -6.20
C PHE A 164 5.98 8.20 -6.64
N ARG A 165 4.79 8.75 -6.93
CA ARG A 165 3.62 7.98 -7.35
C ARG A 165 3.88 7.22 -8.65
N ASN A 166 4.35 7.90 -9.69
CA ASN A 166 4.60 7.30 -10.99
C ASN A 166 5.73 6.28 -10.95
N MET A 167 6.82 6.56 -10.22
CA MET A 167 7.93 5.62 -10.08
C MET A 167 7.51 4.37 -9.30
N SER A 168 6.72 4.55 -8.23
CA SER A 168 6.16 3.41 -7.50
C SER A 168 5.27 2.54 -8.39
N ASP A 169 4.47 3.16 -9.25
CA ASP A 169 3.57 2.45 -10.16
C ASP A 169 4.33 1.59 -11.19
N SER A 170 5.34 2.19 -11.84
CA SER A 170 6.19 1.51 -12.82
C SER A 170 6.87 0.28 -12.19
N ILE A 171 7.53 0.48 -11.05
CA ILE A 171 8.25 -0.60 -10.36
C ILE A 171 7.28 -1.71 -9.92
N LEU A 172 6.07 -1.35 -9.49
CA LEU A 172 5.06 -2.33 -9.07
C LEU A 172 4.62 -3.22 -10.23
N GLN A 173 4.26 -2.63 -11.37
CA GLN A 173 3.82 -3.37 -12.56
C GLN A 173 4.97 -4.19 -13.17
N GLU A 174 6.17 -3.62 -13.26
CA GLU A 174 7.38 -4.32 -13.70
C GLU A 174 7.68 -5.53 -12.80
N THR A 175 7.58 -5.37 -11.48
CA THR A 175 7.85 -6.46 -10.53
C THR A 175 6.81 -7.56 -10.61
N MET A 176 5.52 -7.23 -10.73
CA MET A 176 4.47 -8.24 -10.93
C MET A 176 4.71 -9.03 -12.22
N SER A 177 5.12 -8.34 -13.29
CA SER A 177 5.47 -8.94 -14.58
C SER A 177 6.71 -9.85 -14.46
N GLU A 178 7.77 -9.38 -13.80
CA GLU A 178 9.01 -10.14 -13.52
C GLU A 178 8.71 -11.44 -12.76
N LEU A 179 7.81 -11.39 -11.78
CA LEU A 179 7.44 -12.56 -10.98
C LEU A 179 6.52 -13.54 -11.73
N GLY A 180 6.00 -13.14 -12.89
CA GLY A 180 5.04 -13.93 -13.68
C GLY A 180 3.68 -14.05 -13.02
N ILE A 181 3.31 -13.10 -12.16
CA ILE A 181 2.02 -13.11 -11.47
C ILE A 181 0.99 -12.42 -12.38
N PRO A 182 -0.14 -13.07 -12.71
CA PRO A 182 -1.21 -12.43 -13.47
C PRO A 182 -1.69 -11.16 -12.78
N PHE A 183 -1.78 -10.06 -13.53
CA PHE A 183 -2.41 -8.83 -13.03
C PHE A 183 -3.32 -8.20 -14.07
N HIS A 184 -4.41 -7.61 -13.59
CA HIS A 184 -5.41 -6.95 -14.42
C HIS A 184 -5.54 -5.49 -14.00
N VAL A 185 -5.41 -4.58 -14.97
CA VAL A 185 -5.62 -3.15 -14.71
C VAL A 185 -7.12 -2.86 -14.74
N VAL A 186 -7.64 -2.24 -13.68
CA VAL A 186 -9.05 -1.89 -13.54
C VAL A 186 -9.18 -0.39 -13.25
N SER A 187 -10.20 0.23 -13.83
CA SER A 187 -10.49 1.67 -13.80
C SER A 187 -11.98 1.92 -13.56
N GLY A 188 -12.34 3.18 -13.30
CA GLY A 188 -13.73 3.61 -13.17
C GLY A 188 -14.17 3.83 -11.73
N SER A 189 -15.48 3.91 -11.52
CA SER A 189 -16.11 4.02 -10.20
C SER A 189 -15.84 2.77 -9.36
N VAL A 190 -16.06 2.84 -8.04
CA VAL A 190 -15.89 1.65 -7.19
C VAL A 190 -16.85 0.55 -7.61
N GLU A 191 -18.10 0.88 -7.91
CA GLU A 191 -19.10 -0.06 -8.42
C GLU A 191 -18.64 -0.76 -9.71
N GLU A 192 -18.19 0.01 -10.71
CA GLU A 192 -17.64 -0.53 -11.96
C GLU A 192 -16.43 -1.44 -11.71
N ARG A 193 -15.58 -1.08 -10.73
CA ARG A 193 -14.43 -1.90 -10.33
C ARG A 193 -14.88 -3.23 -9.71
N LEU A 194 -15.91 -3.24 -8.87
CA LEU A 194 -16.43 -4.47 -8.25
C LEU A 194 -16.92 -5.45 -9.32
N GLU A 195 -17.72 -4.97 -10.26
CA GLU A 195 -18.27 -5.78 -11.35
C GLU A 195 -17.17 -6.30 -12.29
N GLN A 196 -16.21 -5.44 -12.65
CA GLN A 196 -15.06 -5.86 -13.46
C GLN A 196 -14.24 -6.94 -12.75
N ILE A 197 -13.92 -6.77 -11.47
CA ILE A 197 -13.12 -7.73 -10.71
C ILE A 197 -13.87 -9.05 -10.56
N ALA A 198 -15.16 -9.00 -10.22
CA ALA A 198 -15.98 -10.21 -10.13
C ALA A 198 -16.05 -10.94 -11.47
N GLY A 199 -16.22 -10.23 -12.58
CA GLY A 199 -16.20 -10.80 -13.92
C GLY A 199 -14.86 -11.44 -14.30
N LEU A 200 -13.73 -10.77 -14.01
CA LEU A 200 -12.38 -11.25 -14.33
C LEU A 200 -12.07 -12.60 -13.68
N PHE A 201 -12.53 -12.79 -12.45
CA PHE A 201 -12.24 -13.99 -11.66
C PHE A 201 -13.45 -14.93 -11.51
N SER A 202 -14.57 -14.64 -12.20
CA SER A 202 -15.82 -15.38 -12.08
C SER A 202 -16.29 -15.54 -10.62
N LEU A 203 -16.17 -14.46 -9.83
CA LEU A 203 -16.63 -14.43 -8.44
C LEU A 203 -18.14 -14.19 -8.41
N GLU A 204 -18.83 -14.92 -7.54
CA GLU A 204 -20.26 -14.73 -7.31
C GLU A 204 -20.49 -13.53 -6.37
N ALA A 205 -21.43 -12.67 -6.73
CA ALA A 205 -21.87 -11.58 -5.87
C ALA A 205 -22.82 -12.11 -4.79
N CYS A 206 -22.47 -11.90 -3.52
CA CYS A 206 -23.32 -12.24 -2.38
C CYS A 206 -24.41 -11.20 -2.13
N ILE A 207 -24.15 -9.94 -2.49
CA ILE A 207 -25.05 -8.79 -2.31
C ILE A 207 -24.97 -7.85 -3.51
N SER A 208 -25.86 -6.85 -3.57
CA SER A 208 -25.78 -5.81 -4.60
C SER A 208 -24.51 -4.96 -4.44
N ALA A 209 -24.02 -4.36 -5.55
CA ALA A 209 -22.88 -3.45 -5.47
C ALA A 209 -23.23 -2.22 -4.61
N GLU A 210 -24.43 -1.68 -4.73
CA GLU A 210 -24.93 -0.56 -3.90
C GLU A 210 -24.83 -0.88 -2.40
N ASP A 211 -25.30 -2.05 -1.97
CA ASP A 211 -25.23 -2.48 -0.57
C ASP A 211 -23.78 -2.66 -0.11
N ALA A 212 -22.92 -3.23 -0.97
CA ALA A 212 -21.50 -3.39 -0.66
C ALA A 212 -20.80 -2.05 -0.48
N LEU A 213 -21.11 -1.04 -1.31
CA LEU A 213 -20.58 0.31 -1.18
C LEU A 213 -21.06 1.00 0.10
N ARG A 214 -22.33 0.80 0.48
CA ARG A 214 -22.89 1.33 1.72
C ARG A 214 -22.17 0.77 2.94
N LEU A 215 -22.04 -0.57 3.02
CA LEU A 215 -21.33 -1.25 4.11
C LEU A 215 -19.85 -0.84 4.16
N ALA A 216 -19.20 -0.74 3.00
CA ALA A 216 -17.82 -0.28 2.92
C ALA A 216 -17.65 1.16 3.40
N SER A 217 -18.62 2.03 3.15
CA SER A 217 -18.61 3.43 3.63
C SER A 217 -18.76 3.51 5.14
N GLU A 218 -19.66 2.71 5.72
CA GLU A 218 -19.85 2.60 7.17
C GLU A 218 -18.55 2.13 7.85
N GLU A 219 -17.90 1.08 7.32
CA GLU A 219 -16.63 0.57 7.84
C GLU A 219 -15.48 1.58 7.65
N TYR A 220 -15.38 2.19 6.47
CA TYR A 220 -14.31 3.13 6.14
C TYR A 220 -14.37 4.40 7.02
N ALA A 221 -15.57 4.84 7.41
CA ALA A 221 -15.77 5.97 8.31
C ALA A 221 -15.22 5.72 9.73
N LEU A 222 -15.01 4.46 10.13
CA LEU A 222 -14.43 4.10 11.42
C LEU A 222 -12.89 4.16 11.42
N LEU A 223 -12.25 4.32 10.26
CA LEU A 223 -10.80 4.37 10.15
C LEU A 223 -10.26 5.71 10.68
N ASP A 224 -9.33 5.66 11.63
CA ASP A 224 -8.63 6.85 12.12
C ASP A 224 -7.59 7.33 11.11
N VAL A 225 -7.95 8.36 10.34
CA VAL A 225 -7.10 8.97 9.31
C VAL A 225 -6.22 10.12 9.83
N ARG A 226 -6.25 10.44 11.13
CA ARG A 226 -5.47 11.55 11.72
C ARG A 226 -3.96 11.28 11.70
N THR A 227 -3.16 12.35 11.69
CA THR A 227 -1.71 12.34 11.85
C THR A 227 -1.30 12.09 13.29
N GLU A 228 -0.03 11.70 13.49
CA GLU A 228 0.46 11.44 14.84
C GLU A 228 0.49 12.69 15.71
N ARG A 229 0.81 13.84 15.14
CA ARG A 229 0.76 15.12 15.86
C ARG A 229 -0.68 15.48 16.27
N GLU A 230 -1.66 15.21 15.42
CA GLU A 230 -3.08 15.42 15.76
C GLU A 230 -3.57 14.46 16.85
N ARG A 231 -3.06 13.23 16.89
CA ARG A 231 -3.36 12.27 17.97
C ARG A 231 -2.69 12.67 19.29
N ALA A 232 -1.44 13.08 19.24
CA ALA A 232 -0.66 13.49 20.42
C ALA A 232 -1.24 14.73 21.12
N LEU A 233 -1.85 15.67 20.37
CA LEU A 233 -2.48 16.88 20.91
C LEU A 233 -3.77 16.62 21.72
N GLN A 234 -4.33 15.41 21.69
CA GLN A 234 -5.59 15.05 22.38
C GLN A 234 -5.44 14.00 23.47
N GLN A 235 -4.24 13.52 23.80
CA GLN A 235 -4.04 12.74 25.02
C GLN A 235 -4.09 13.71 26.21
N PRO A 236 -5.07 13.59 27.13
CA PRO A 236 -5.00 14.32 28.38
C PRO A 236 -3.75 13.84 29.10
N GLU A 237 -2.95 14.77 29.64
CA GLU A 237 -1.88 14.45 30.58
C GLU A 237 -2.46 13.54 31.67
N LEU A 238 -2.00 12.28 31.70
CA LEU A 238 -2.27 11.33 32.78
C LEU A 238 -1.34 11.61 33.96
#